data_AF-A0A7V8SS90-F1
#
_entry.id   AF-A0A7V8SS90-F1
#
_cell.length_a   1.000
_cell.length_b   1.000
_cell.length_c   1.000
_cell.angle_alpha   90.00
_cell.angle_beta   90.00
_cell.angle_gamma   90.00
#
_symmetry.space_group_name_H-M   'P 1'
#
loop_
_entity.id
_entity.type
_entity.pdbx_description
1 polymer ?
#
loop_
_entity_poly.entity_id
_entity_poly.type
_entity_poly.pdbx_seq_one_letter_code
_entity_poly.pdbx_strand_id
1 'polypeptide(L)'
;MRRARGPLALHGAHAVRHAAERRLAAHLSPDGPRGDDLTTTAAILIAEMTANAALHGRVRGREARLDVHLDASELRIEVSDARGDCLPVRQPPKDGGESGRGLLLVEALSDD
;
A
#
# COMPACT_ATOMS: atom_id res chain seq x y z
N MET A 1 -11.42 16.74 -5.37
CA MET A 1 -10.96 15.36 -5.62
C MET A 1 -9.51 15.41 -6.06
N ARG A 2 -8.60 14.69 -5.37
CA ARG A 2 -7.16 14.62 -5.69
C ARG A 2 -6.79 13.17 -6.02
N ARG A 3 -6.06 12.93 -7.11
CA ARG A 3 -5.68 11.58 -7.56
C ARG A 3 -4.20 11.52 -7.92
N ALA A 4 -3.49 10.53 -7.38
CA ALA A 4 -2.15 10.12 -7.77
C ALA A 4 -2.19 8.78 -8.48
N ARG A 5 -1.64 8.70 -9.70
CA ARG A 5 -1.50 7.45 -10.45
C ARG A 5 -0.10 7.32 -11.03
N GLY A 6 0.44 6.10 -11.08
CA GLY A 6 1.75 5.86 -11.67
C GLY A 6 2.37 4.52 -11.29
N PRO A 7 3.37 4.08 -12.07
CA PRO A 7 4.07 2.83 -11.84
C PRO A 7 4.87 2.87 -10.55
N LEU A 8 4.97 1.73 -9.88
CA LEU A 8 5.90 1.49 -8.79
C LEU A 8 7.08 0.68 -9.33
N ALA A 9 8.25 1.31 -9.38
CA ALA A 9 9.47 0.61 -9.73
C ALA A 9 9.84 -0.37 -8.60
N LEU A 10 9.63 -1.67 -8.83
CA LEU A 10 9.81 -2.77 -7.88
C LEU A 10 11.29 -3.09 -7.56
N HIS A 11 12.11 -2.09 -7.25
CA HIS A 11 13.54 -2.27 -6.90
C HIS A 11 13.75 -2.87 -5.48
N GLY A 12 12.86 -3.77 -5.05
CA GLY A 12 12.81 -4.33 -3.69
C GLY A 12 11.75 -3.63 -2.82
N ALA A 13 11.16 -4.36 -1.87
CA ALA A 13 10.03 -3.90 -1.06
C ALA A 13 10.25 -2.53 -0.40
N HIS A 14 11.46 -2.23 0.07
CA HIS A 14 11.82 -0.94 0.68
C HIS A 14 11.75 0.24 -0.31
N ALA A 15 12.18 0.05 -1.55
CA ALA A 15 12.14 1.10 -2.57
C ALA A 15 10.69 1.43 -2.96
N VAL A 16 9.85 0.40 -3.01
CA VAL A 16 8.41 0.51 -3.30
C VAL A 16 7.69 1.24 -2.17
N ARG A 17 7.95 0.84 -0.92
CA ARG A 17 7.44 1.51 0.28
C ARG A 17 7.81 3.00 0.28
N HIS A 18 9.09 3.33 0.09
CA HIS A 18 9.55 4.72 0.07
C HIS A 18 8.97 5.55 -1.09
N ALA A 19 8.80 4.96 -2.28
CA ALA A 19 8.16 5.64 -3.39
C ALA A 19 6.69 5.98 -3.07
N ALA A 20 6.01 5.08 -2.38
CA ALA A 20 4.61 5.22 -2.03
C ALA A 20 4.39 6.20 -0.85
N GLU A 21 5.21 6.13 0.21
CA GLU A 21 5.24 7.11 1.30
C GLU A 21 5.43 8.54 0.78
N ARG A 22 6.43 8.76 -0.09
CA ARG A 22 6.67 10.08 -0.69
C ARG A 22 5.48 10.59 -1.48
N ARG A 23 4.74 9.70 -2.14
CA ARG A 23 3.59 10.09 -2.95
C ARG A 23 2.36 10.42 -2.12
N LEU A 24 2.17 9.71 -1.01
CA LEU A 24 1.15 10.02 -0.02
C LEU A 24 1.43 11.39 0.63
N ALA A 25 2.67 11.63 1.06
CA ALA A 25 3.09 12.91 1.63
C ALA A 25 2.91 14.08 0.66
N ALA A 26 3.07 13.85 -0.65
CA ALA A 26 2.83 14.87 -1.67
C ALA A 26 1.33 15.16 -1.93
N HIS A 27 0.41 14.35 -1.38
CA HIS A 27 -1.03 14.45 -1.66
C HIS A 27 -1.88 14.76 -0.44
N LEU A 28 -1.40 14.43 0.75
CA LEU A 28 -2.01 14.82 2.02
C LEU A 28 -1.39 16.14 2.47
N SER A 29 -2.22 17.19 2.55
CA SER A 29 -1.81 18.42 3.25
C SER A 29 -1.88 18.18 4.76
N PRO A 30 -0.86 18.59 5.53
CA PRO A 30 -0.85 18.43 6.99
C PRO A 30 -2.03 19.14 7.68
N ASP A 31 -2.62 20.16 7.05
CA ASP A 31 -3.68 21.00 7.64
C ASP A 31 -5.13 20.48 7.41
N GLY A 32 -5.30 19.23 6.98
CA GLY A 32 -6.63 18.63 6.79
C GLY A 32 -7.27 18.18 8.12
N PRO A 33 -8.61 18.26 8.28
CA PRO A 33 -9.32 17.95 9.54
C PRO A 33 -9.21 16.49 10.03
N ARG A 34 -8.50 15.62 9.29
CA ARG A 34 -8.24 14.21 9.62
C ARG A 34 -6.74 13.82 9.47
N GLY A 35 -5.85 14.82 9.40
CA GLY A 35 -4.51 14.73 8.80
C GLY A 35 -3.61 13.60 9.32
N ASP A 36 -3.42 13.49 10.63
CA ASP A 36 -2.30 12.70 11.15
C ASP A 36 -2.58 11.19 11.24
N ASP A 37 -3.78 10.83 11.72
CA ASP A 37 -4.18 9.43 11.90
C ASP A 37 -4.48 8.74 10.56
N LEU A 38 -5.13 9.45 9.64
CA LEU A 38 -5.38 8.97 8.28
C LEU A 38 -4.07 8.83 7.49
N THR A 39 -3.13 9.78 7.64
CA THR A 39 -1.82 9.68 6.99
C THR A 39 -1.02 8.48 7.51
N THR A 40 -1.06 8.27 8.83
CA THR A 40 -0.37 7.14 9.48
C THR A 40 -0.97 5.81 9.01
N THR A 41 -2.30 5.69 9.05
CA THR A 41 -3.03 4.51 8.60
C THR A 41 -2.77 4.22 7.13
N ALA A 42 -2.85 5.23 6.27
CA ALA A 42 -2.58 5.10 4.85
C ALA A 42 -1.13 4.68 4.56
N ALA A 43 -0.16 5.18 5.31
CA ALA A 43 1.24 4.77 5.18
C ALA A 43 1.43 3.29 5.55
N ILE A 44 0.77 2.81 6.60
CA ILE A 44 0.77 1.39 7.00
C ILE A 44 0.15 0.53 5.89
N LEU A 45 -1.07 0.87 5.44
CA LEU A 45 -1.76 0.13 4.38
C LEU A 45 -0.92 0.02 3.11
N ILE A 46 -0.37 1.15 2.66
CA ILE A 46 0.51 1.20 1.50
C ILE A 46 1.76 0.33 1.69
N ALA A 47 2.41 0.40 2.85
CA ALA A 47 3.61 -0.38 3.13
C ALA A 47 3.33 -1.89 3.05
N GLU A 48 2.25 -2.34 3.69
CA GLU A 48 1.87 -3.76 3.70
C GLU A 48 1.44 -4.25 2.32
N MET A 49 0.57 -3.50 1.62
CA MET A 49 0.11 -3.87 0.28
C MET A 49 1.26 -3.90 -0.74
N THR A 50 2.17 -2.92 -0.68
CA THR A 50 3.32 -2.88 -1.59
C THR A 50 4.38 -3.93 -1.29
N ALA A 51 4.59 -4.28 -0.01
CA ALA A 51 5.45 -5.38 0.37
C ALA A 51 4.89 -6.71 -0.15
N ASN A 52 3.57 -6.95 0.01
CA ASN A 52 2.90 -8.12 -0.54
C ASN A 52 3.05 -8.20 -2.07
N ALA A 53 2.80 -7.08 -2.77
CA ALA A 53 2.96 -7.00 -4.23
C ALA A 53 4.41 -7.29 -4.69
N ALA A 54 5.40 -6.76 -3.98
CA ALA A 54 6.81 -6.93 -4.33
C ALA A 54 7.34 -8.35 -4.03
N LEU A 55 6.91 -8.95 -2.94
CA LEU A 55 7.35 -10.28 -2.50
C LEU A 55 6.65 -11.41 -3.25
N HIS A 56 5.35 -11.26 -3.53
CA HIS A 56 4.52 -12.34 -4.04
C HIS A 56 4.05 -12.13 -5.49
N GLY A 57 4.00 -10.87 -5.93
CA GLY A 57 3.42 -10.48 -7.22
C GLY A 57 4.44 -10.09 -8.30
N ARG A 58 5.72 -10.39 -8.10
CA ARG A 58 6.79 -10.01 -9.05
C ARG A 58 6.81 -10.90 -10.29
N VAL A 59 6.72 -10.28 -11.46
CA VAL A 59 6.94 -10.92 -12.77
C VAL A 59 8.04 -10.15 -13.51
N ARG A 60 9.01 -10.86 -14.13
CA ARG A 60 10.12 -10.22 -14.83
C ARG A 60 9.59 -9.34 -15.97
N GLY A 61 10.04 -8.08 -16.03
CA GLY A 61 9.66 -7.12 -17.08
C GLY A 61 8.28 -6.49 -16.90
N ARG A 62 7.62 -6.67 -15.75
CA ARG A 62 6.33 -6.05 -15.42
C ARG A 62 6.44 -5.31 -14.09
N GLU A 63 5.74 -4.18 -14.00
CA GLU A 63 5.75 -3.30 -12.84
C GLU A 63 4.44 -3.41 -12.07
N ALA A 64 4.51 -3.23 -10.75
CA ALA A 64 3.32 -3.01 -9.95
C ALA A 64 2.83 -1.57 -10.15
N ARG A 65 1.57 -1.33 -9.77
CA ARG A 65 0.92 -0.03 -9.84
C ARG A 65 0.38 0.37 -8.48
N LEU A 66 0.49 1.65 -8.18
CA LEU A 66 -0.21 2.28 -7.06
C LEU A 66 -1.11 3.39 -7.58
N ASP A 67 -2.36 3.34 -7.17
CA ASP A 67 -3.38 4.34 -7.42
C ASP A 67 -3.88 4.83 -6.05
N VAL A 68 -3.79 6.14 -5.80
CA VAL A 68 -4.26 6.78 -4.55
C VAL A 68 -5.27 7.84 -4.91
N HIS A 69 -6.45 7.75 -4.30
CA HIS A 69 -7.58 8.60 -4.58
C HIS A 69 -8.10 9.18 -3.28
N LEU A 70 -8.14 10.50 -3.19
CA LEU A 70 -8.72 11.21 -2.06
C LEU A 70 -9.90 12.05 -2.54
N ASP A 71 -11.07 11.78 -1.98
CA ASP A 71 -12.24 12.63 -2.11
C ASP A 71 -12.62 13.29 -0.77
N ALA A 72 -13.84 13.81 -0.66
CA ALA A 72 -14.28 14.53 0.52
C ALA A 72 -14.55 13.63 1.74
N SER A 73 -14.73 12.32 1.51
CA SER A 73 -15.19 11.35 2.51
C SER A 73 -14.24 10.17 2.71
N GLU A 74 -13.54 9.74 1.65
CA GLU A 74 -12.72 8.53 1.66
C GLU A 74 -11.33 8.74 1.03
N LEU A 75 -10.38 7.94 1.53
CA LEU A 75 -9.09 7.70 0.92
C LEU A 75 -9.07 6.27 0.39
N ARG A 76 -9.01 6.11 -0.92
CA ARG A 76 -8.89 4.82 -1.57
C ARG A 76 -7.46 4.57 -2.02
N ILE A 77 -6.94 3.41 -1.65
CA ILE A 77 -5.60 2.93 -1.98
C ILE A 77 -5.74 1.64 -2.78
N GLU A 78 -5.27 1.65 -4.02
CA GLU A 78 -5.27 0.48 -4.89
C GLU A 78 -3.82 0.12 -5.23
N VAL A 79 -3.44 -1.13 -4.94
CA VAL A 79 -2.16 -1.70 -5.37
C VAL A 79 -2.43 -2.87 -6.30
N SER A 80 -1.91 -2.80 -7.52
CA SER A 80 -1.95 -3.91 -8.46
C SER A 80 -0.54 -4.44 -8.64
N ASP A 81 -0.31 -5.72 -8.33
CA ASP A 81 0.96 -6.36 -8.65
C ASP A 81 1.01 -6.85 -10.10
N ALA A 82 2.17 -7.39 -10.52
CA ALA A 82 2.39 -7.81 -11.90
C ALA A 82 1.84 -9.23 -12.20
N ARG A 83 1.39 -9.94 -11.17
CA ARG A 83 0.94 -11.33 -11.14
C ARG A 83 -0.56 -11.40 -10.83
N GLY A 84 -1.39 -11.14 -11.83
CA GLY A 84 -2.86 -11.17 -11.69
C GLY A 84 -3.50 -12.56 -11.56
N ASP A 85 -2.72 -13.64 -11.40
CA ASP A 85 -3.23 -15.02 -11.32
C ASP A 85 -3.25 -15.61 -9.90
N CYS A 86 -2.83 -14.83 -8.89
CA CYS A 86 -2.69 -15.29 -7.52
C CYS A 86 -3.11 -14.21 -6.54
N LEU A 87 -4.17 -14.47 -5.77
CA LEU A 87 -4.57 -13.57 -4.68
C LEU A 87 -3.61 -13.74 -3.48
N PRO A 88 -3.35 -12.66 -2.72
CA PRO A 88 -2.58 -12.77 -1.49
C PRO A 88 -3.35 -13.61 -0.45
N VAL A 89 -2.67 -14.59 0.13
CA VAL A 89 -3.26 -15.52 1.13
C VAL A 89 -2.73 -15.17 2.51
N ARG A 90 -3.64 -15.11 3.50
CA ARG A 90 -3.28 -14.92 4.91
C ARG A 90 -2.36 -16.06 5.35
N GLN A 91 -1.20 -15.70 5.89
CA GLN A 91 -0.31 -16.66 6.54
C GLN A 91 -0.46 -16.51 8.05
N PRO A 92 -0.44 -17.62 8.82
CA PRO A 92 -0.41 -17.53 10.26
C PRO A 92 0.83 -16.72 10.69
N PRO A 93 0.71 -15.82 11.68
CA PRO A 93 1.86 -15.13 12.24
C PRO A 93 2.89 -16.17 12.67
N LYS A 94 4.16 -16.00 12.28
CA LYS A 94 5.22 -16.85 12.84
C LYS A 94 5.52 -16.41 14.26
N ASP A 95 5.66 -17.36 15.18
CA ASP A 95 6.03 -17.07 16.57
C ASP A 95 7.33 -16.26 16.61
N GLY A 96 7.26 -15.07 17.21
CA GLY A 96 8.39 -14.14 17.32
C GLY A 96 8.83 -13.45 16.03
N GLY A 97 8.14 -13.63 14.91
CA GLY A 97 8.49 -13.02 13.62
C GLY A 97 7.62 -11.80 13.25
N GLU A 98 8.22 -10.81 12.59
CA GLU A 98 7.52 -9.63 12.03
C GLU A 98 6.73 -9.94 10.74
N SER A 99 6.64 -11.21 10.33
CA SER A 99 6.04 -11.64 9.06
C SER A 99 4.64 -12.27 9.27
N GLY A 100 3.77 -12.13 8.27
CA GLY A 100 2.42 -12.73 8.25
C GLY A 100 1.31 -11.84 8.81
N ARG A 101 1.62 -10.63 9.29
CA ARG A 101 0.62 -9.70 9.85
C ARG A 101 0.06 -8.70 8.84
N GLY A 102 0.68 -8.55 7.67
CA GLY A 102 0.31 -7.49 6.72
C GLY A 102 -1.14 -7.52 6.27
N LEU A 103 -1.69 -8.69 5.97
CA LEU A 103 -3.10 -8.81 5.58
C LEU A 103 -4.08 -8.58 6.75
N LEU A 104 -3.65 -8.82 8.00
CA LEU A 104 -4.44 -8.50 9.19
C LEU A 104 -4.47 -6.99 9.45
N LEU A 105 -3.33 -6.32 9.24
CA LEU A 105 -3.25 -4.86 9.34
C LEU A 105 -4.09 -4.19 8.25
N VAL A 106 -4.06 -4.71 7.02
CA VAL A 106 -4.93 -4.22 5.95
C VAL A 106 -6.40 -4.33 6.35
N GLU A 107 -6.86 -5.53 6.71
CA GLU A 107 -8.25 -5.76 7.13
C GLU A 107 -8.68 -4.89 8.32
N ALA A 108 -7.81 -4.69 9.31
CA ALA A 108 -8.15 -3.92 10.51
C ALA A 108 -8.21 -2.40 10.29
N LEU A 109 -7.58 -1.91 9.23
CA LEU A 109 -7.38 -0.48 8.98
C LEU A 109 -8.06 0.04 7.71
N SER A 110 -8.64 -0.84 6.90
CA SER A 110 -9.39 -0.48 5.69
C SER A 110 -10.85 -0.88 5.80
N ASP A 111 -11.72 -0.07 5.20
CA ASP A 111 -13.09 -0.47 4.87
C ASP A 111 -13.12 -1.18 3.50
N ASP A 112 -14.14 -2.03 3.26
CA ASP A 112 -14.35 -2.81 2.02
C ASP A 112 -14.78 -1.95 0.80
#